data_AF-A0A4Q9KYA6-F1
#
_entry.id   AF-A0A4Q9KYA6-F1
#
_cell.length_a   1.000
_cell.length_b   1.000
_cell.length_c   1.000
_cell.angle_alpha   90.00
_cell.angle_beta   90.00
_cell.angle_gamma   90.00
#
_symmetry.space_group_name_H-M   'P 1'
#
loop_
_entity.id
_entity.type
_entity.pdbx_description
1 polymer ?
#
loop_
_entity_poly.entity_id
_entity_poly.type
_entity_poly.pdbx_seq_one_letter_code
_entity_poly.pdbx_strand_id
1 'polypeptide(L)'
;MNKRTTQEEKRQKVLDFFKEKKEFFTLKELEKLLPKAKGVVSQKVKEIIQSLVDDDLIKQEKIGISHYFWCFPSDTLHTLELSLSKCENENKKMKEEISQKEKELKKMCKLRQESDIRSDMIVQWNSLKDTVLQQNKEINMFSECDPDLYNKNLNEISLMKESINKITDNIFTLQSYVSDKFNVERVDFNNNFSVDDDMDYV
;
A
#
# COMPACT_ATOMS: atom_id res chain seq x y z
N MET A 1 -54.56 -21.25 41.51
CA MET A 1 -54.00 -19.97 41.03
C MET A 1 -52.80 -20.27 40.15
N ASN A 2 -52.88 -20.02 38.84
CA ASN A 2 -51.77 -20.28 37.93
C ASN A 2 -50.69 -19.20 38.12
N LYS A 3 -49.54 -19.59 38.70
CA LYS A 3 -48.34 -18.74 38.74
C LYS A 3 -48.01 -18.33 37.31
N ARG A 4 -47.87 -17.01 37.07
CA ARG A 4 -47.34 -16.48 35.81
C ARG A 4 -45.89 -16.96 35.71
N THR A 5 -45.64 -17.97 34.88
CA THR A 5 -44.28 -18.42 34.59
C THR A 5 -43.57 -17.40 33.70
N THR A 6 -42.33 -17.08 34.05
CA THR A 6 -41.48 -16.16 33.28
C THR A 6 -41.11 -16.76 31.92
N GLN A 7 -40.65 -15.94 30.98
CA GLN A 7 -40.24 -16.41 29.66
C GLN A 7 -39.10 -17.44 29.76
N GLU A 8 -38.12 -17.20 30.63
CA GLU A 8 -37.02 -18.12 30.93
C GLU A 8 -37.49 -19.49 31.44
N GLU A 9 -38.46 -19.52 32.36
CA GLU A 9 -39.02 -20.77 32.87
C GLU A 9 -39.74 -21.58 31.76
N LYS A 10 -40.35 -20.89 30.80
CA LYS A 10 -40.98 -21.56 29.64
C LYS A 10 -39.93 -22.11 28.68
N ARG A 11 -38.83 -21.36 28.45
CA ARG A 11 -37.69 -21.82 27.64
C ARG A 11 -37.06 -23.07 28.26
N GLN A 12 -36.83 -23.06 29.57
CA GLN A 12 -36.29 -24.20 30.30
C GLN A 12 -37.18 -25.42 30.19
N LYS A 13 -38.50 -25.27 30.37
CA LYS A 13 -39.45 -26.38 30.23
C LYS A 13 -39.45 -27.01 28.83
N VAL A 14 -39.29 -26.20 27.79
CA VAL A 14 -39.18 -26.69 26.41
C VAL A 14 -37.86 -27.43 26.21
N LEU A 15 -36.74 -26.90 26.71
CA LEU A 15 -35.45 -27.59 26.68
C LEU A 15 -35.49 -28.93 27.42
N ASP A 16 -36.10 -28.96 28.61
CA ASP A 16 -36.25 -30.19 29.40
C ASP A 16 -37.07 -31.24 28.64
N PHE A 17 -38.11 -30.82 27.91
CA PHE A 17 -38.89 -31.73 27.05
C PHE A 17 -38.01 -32.37 25.96
N PHE A 18 -37.17 -31.59 25.27
CA PHE A 18 -36.25 -32.14 24.27
C PHE A 18 -35.20 -33.08 24.90
N LYS A 19 -34.63 -32.70 26.06
CA LYS A 19 -33.64 -33.51 26.78
C LYS A 19 -34.22 -34.82 27.32
N GLU A 20 -35.48 -34.82 27.74
CA GLU A 20 -36.21 -36.02 28.19
C GLU A 20 -36.54 -36.96 27.03
N LYS A 21 -37.05 -36.40 25.92
CA LYS A 21 -37.52 -37.19 24.78
C LYS A 21 -36.41 -37.69 23.87
N LYS A 22 -35.34 -36.90 23.67
CA LYS A 22 -34.20 -37.25 22.80
C LYS A 22 -34.66 -37.70 21.40
N GLU A 23 -35.65 -37.02 20.87
CA GLU A 23 -36.29 -37.29 19.57
C GLU A 23 -36.35 -36.01 18.73
N PHE A 24 -36.62 -36.19 17.44
CA PHE A 24 -36.82 -35.11 16.49
C PHE A 24 -38.30 -34.76 16.41
N PHE A 25 -38.61 -33.47 16.37
CA PHE A 25 -39.99 -33.02 16.26
C PHE A 25 -40.16 -31.96 15.18
N THR A 26 -41.31 -31.99 14.52
CA THR A 26 -41.77 -30.89 13.66
C THR A 26 -42.49 -29.84 14.48
N LEU A 27 -42.54 -28.59 13.98
CA LEU A 27 -43.25 -27.50 14.67
C LEU A 27 -44.71 -27.86 15.00
N LYS A 28 -45.40 -28.57 14.09
CA LYS A 28 -46.79 -29.02 14.28
C LYS A 28 -46.95 -30.03 15.41
N GLU A 29 -45.95 -30.90 15.62
CA GLU A 29 -45.95 -31.87 16.73
C GLU A 29 -45.68 -31.15 18.05
N LEU A 30 -44.74 -30.22 18.06
CA LEU A 30 -44.37 -29.42 19.24
C LEU A 30 -45.54 -28.56 19.73
N GLU A 31 -46.31 -27.95 18.81
CA GLU A 31 -47.52 -27.19 19.14
C GLU A 31 -48.61 -28.04 19.81
N LYS A 32 -48.61 -29.38 19.60
CA LYS A 32 -49.55 -30.32 20.22
C LYS A 32 -49.01 -30.94 21.52
N LEU A 33 -47.72 -31.25 21.56
CA LEU A 33 -47.08 -31.98 22.66
C LEU A 33 -46.67 -31.07 23.82
N LEU A 34 -46.12 -29.88 23.54
CA LEU A 34 -45.61 -28.97 24.58
C LEU A 34 -46.71 -28.42 25.51
N PRO A 35 -47.91 -28.06 25.04
CA PRO A 35 -48.99 -27.65 25.92
C PRO A 35 -49.45 -28.78 26.86
N LYS A 36 -49.47 -30.02 26.36
CA LYS A 36 -49.89 -31.20 27.14
C LYS A 36 -48.83 -31.65 28.14
N ALA A 37 -47.56 -31.67 27.75
CA ALA A 37 -46.49 -32.21 28.56
C ALA A 37 -45.93 -31.21 29.59
N LYS A 38 -45.83 -29.93 29.22
CA LYS A 38 -45.14 -28.91 30.05
C LYS A 38 -45.98 -27.66 30.32
N GLY A 39 -47.22 -27.60 29.84
CA GLY A 39 -48.16 -26.51 30.10
C GLY A 39 -47.80 -25.20 29.40
N VAL A 40 -47.09 -25.26 28.27
CA VAL A 40 -46.73 -24.09 27.46
C VAL A 40 -47.93 -23.67 26.60
N VAL A 41 -48.24 -22.37 26.53
CA VAL A 41 -49.34 -21.86 25.70
C VAL A 41 -49.03 -22.09 24.22
N SER A 42 -49.91 -22.79 23.50
CA SER A 42 -49.70 -23.19 22.09
C SER A 42 -49.31 -22.02 21.18
N GLN A 43 -49.97 -20.86 21.32
CA GLN A 43 -49.66 -19.63 20.56
C GLN A 43 -48.24 -19.11 20.75
N LYS A 44 -47.58 -19.44 21.87
CA LYS A 44 -46.22 -18.99 22.22
C LYS A 44 -45.15 -20.02 21.90
N VAL A 45 -45.52 -21.25 21.52
CA VAL A 45 -44.56 -22.35 21.26
C VAL A 45 -43.59 -21.95 20.15
N LYS A 46 -44.09 -21.42 19.03
CA LYS A 46 -43.24 -21.02 17.89
C LYS A 46 -42.21 -19.96 18.28
N GLU A 47 -42.62 -18.92 19.01
CA GLU A 47 -41.75 -17.85 19.48
C GLU A 47 -40.68 -18.36 20.45
N ILE A 48 -41.05 -19.26 21.37
CA ILE A 48 -40.12 -19.86 22.33
C ILE A 48 -39.09 -20.73 21.61
N ILE A 49 -39.53 -21.57 20.66
CA ILE A 49 -38.61 -22.42 19.88
C ILE A 49 -37.67 -21.57 19.05
N GLN A 50 -38.17 -20.53 18.37
CA GLN A 50 -37.31 -19.63 17.61
C GLN A 50 -36.26 -18.99 18.53
N SER A 51 -36.66 -18.47 19.70
CA SER A 51 -35.70 -17.90 20.66
C SER A 51 -34.64 -18.91 21.12
N LEU A 52 -34.97 -20.20 21.21
CA LEU A 52 -34.04 -21.25 21.62
C LEU A 52 -33.10 -21.68 20.49
N VAL A 53 -33.56 -21.58 19.24
CA VAL A 53 -32.72 -21.77 18.05
C VAL A 53 -31.78 -20.59 17.85
N ASP A 54 -32.26 -19.36 18.06
CA ASP A 54 -31.45 -18.14 17.92
C ASP A 54 -30.28 -18.12 18.93
N ASP A 55 -30.48 -18.68 20.13
CA ASP A 55 -29.43 -18.86 21.16
C ASP A 55 -28.63 -20.17 20.99
N ASP A 56 -28.81 -20.90 19.88
CA ASP A 56 -28.16 -22.17 19.55
C ASP A 56 -28.34 -23.30 20.59
N LEU A 57 -29.40 -23.22 21.41
CA LEU A 57 -29.76 -24.22 22.43
C LEU A 57 -30.58 -25.38 21.86
N ILE A 58 -31.28 -25.16 20.75
CA ILE A 58 -31.99 -26.18 19.97
C ILE A 58 -31.47 -26.13 18.53
N LYS A 59 -31.17 -27.30 17.96
CA LYS A 59 -30.79 -27.41 16.56
C LYS A 59 -32.04 -27.45 15.69
N GLN A 60 -31.98 -26.73 14.57
CA GLN A 60 -33.01 -26.71 13.54
C GLN A 60 -32.38 -27.07 12.19
N GLU A 61 -33.01 -28.00 11.48
CA GLU A 61 -32.62 -28.32 10.10
C GLU A 61 -33.85 -28.43 9.21
N LYS A 62 -33.70 -28.01 7.96
CA LYS A 62 -34.75 -28.11 6.94
C LYS A 62 -34.52 -29.35 6.10
N ILE A 63 -35.44 -30.31 6.18
CA ILE A 63 -35.41 -31.52 5.37
C ILE A 63 -36.65 -31.49 4.46
N GLY A 64 -36.42 -31.28 3.17
CA GLY A 64 -37.48 -31.05 2.18
C GLY A 64 -38.29 -29.78 2.47
N ILE A 65 -39.59 -29.93 2.72
CA ILE A 65 -40.53 -28.82 2.97
C ILE A 65 -40.68 -28.56 4.49
N SER A 66 -40.16 -29.45 5.34
CA SER A 66 -40.38 -29.42 6.78
C SER A 66 -39.13 -28.99 7.55
N HIS A 67 -39.34 -28.26 8.65
CA HIS A 67 -38.29 -27.97 9.64
C HIS A 67 -38.39 -28.96 10.80
N TYR A 68 -37.24 -29.54 11.15
CA TYR A 68 -37.06 -30.46 12.26
C TYR A 68 -36.26 -29.79 13.36
N PHE A 69 -36.67 -30.01 14.60
CA PHE A 69 -36.06 -29.46 15.80
C PHE A 69 -35.65 -30.57 16.75
N TRP A 70 -34.47 -30.47 17.34
CA TRP A 70 -33.97 -31.41 18.34
C TRP A 70 -32.92 -30.76 19.25
N CYS A 71 -32.67 -31.40 20.39
CA CYS A 71 -31.58 -31.03 21.31
C CYS A 71 -31.18 -32.28 22.09
N PHE A 72 -29.91 -32.69 22.00
CA PHE A 72 -29.38 -33.76 22.83
C PHE A 72 -28.54 -33.21 23.99
N PRO A 73 -28.57 -33.85 25.17
CA PRO A 73 -27.70 -33.47 26.29
C PRO A 73 -26.21 -33.50 25.95
N SER A 74 -25.80 -34.32 24.98
CA SER A 74 -24.41 -34.44 24.51
C SER A 74 -23.96 -33.25 23.66
N ASP A 75 -24.87 -32.56 22.97
CA ASP A 75 -24.52 -31.52 22.00
C ASP A 75 -23.88 -30.31 22.69
N THR A 76 -24.36 -29.96 23.89
CA THR A 76 -23.78 -28.87 24.69
C THR A 76 -22.37 -29.20 25.14
N LEU A 77 -22.13 -30.45 25.57
CA LEU A 77 -20.82 -30.90 26.02
C LEU A 77 -19.84 -30.93 24.84
N HIS A 78 -20.25 -31.50 23.72
CA HIS A 78 -19.43 -31.59 22.51
C HIS A 78 -19.06 -30.21 21.94
N THR A 79 -20.02 -29.27 21.91
CA THR A 79 -19.77 -27.90 21.44
C THR A 79 -18.76 -27.19 22.34
N LEU A 80 -18.86 -27.37 23.67
CA LEU A 80 -17.90 -26.83 24.63
C LEU A 80 -16.50 -27.45 24.45
N GLU A 81 -16.40 -28.77 24.26
CA GLU A 81 -15.11 -29.45 24.01
C GLU A 81 -14.45 -28.97 22.72
N LEU A 82 -15.22 -28.81 21.63
CA LEU A 82 -14.71 -28.26 20.38
C LEU A 82 -14.22 -26.82 20.54
N SER A 83 -14.99 -25.98 21.25
CA SER A 83 -14.60 -24.59 21.51
C SER A 83 -13.35 -24.52 22.38
N LEU A 84 -13.24 -25.38 23.40
CA LEU A 84 -12.06 -25.49 24.25
C LEU A 84 -10.84 -25.91 23.43
N SER A 85 -10.95 -26.99 22.66
CA SER A 85 -9.86 -27.49 21.80
C SER A 85 -9.41 -26.43 20.79
N LYS A 86 -10.36 -25.68 20.21
CA LYS A 86 -10.05 -24.55 19.31
C LYS A 86 -9.26 -23.47 20.05
N CYS A 87 -9.74 -23.02 21.21
CA CYS A 87 -9.06 -22.00 22.02
C CYS A 87 -7.67 -22.47 22.45
N GLU A 88 -7.51 -23.72 22.87
CA GLU A 88 -6.21 -24.29 23.26
C GLU A 88 -5.22 -24.31 22.11
N ASN A 89 -5.67 -24.71 20.91
CA ASN A 89 -4.85 -24.71 19.71
C ASN A 89 -4.42 -23.30 19.29
N GLU A 90 -5.34 -22.32 19.33
CA GLU A 90 -5.02 -20.92 19.06
C GLU A 90 -4.02 -20.36 20.07
N ASN A 91 -4.23 -20.64 21.36
CA ASN A 91 -3.35 -20.18 22.43
C ASN A 91 -1.95 -20.81 22.30
N LYS A 92 -1.86 -22.09 21.92
CA LYS A 92 -0.59 -22.76 21.62
C LYS A 92 0.13 -22.09 20.45
N LYS A 93 -0.56 -21.84 19.33
CA LYS A 93 0.02 -21.16 18.16
C LYS A 93 0.52 -19.75 18.52
N MET A 94 -0.28 -18.98 19.25
CA MET A 94 0.12 -17.64 19.69
C MET A 94 1.36 -17.68 20.60
N LYS A 95 1.46 -18.64 21.52
CA LYS A 95 2.64 -18.81 22.37
C LYS A 95 3.89 -19.16 21.55
N GLU A 96 3.75 -20.02 20.54
CA GLU A 96 4.85 -20.36 19.62
C GLU A 96 5.30 -19.14 18.82
N GLU A 97 4.36 -18.35 18.28
CA GLU A 97 4.67 -17.10 17.56
C GLU A 97 5.34 -16.06 18.45
N ILE A 98 4.88 -15.88 19.69
CA ILE A 98 5.51 -14.98 20.67
C ILE A 98 6.94 -15.44 20.94
N SER A 99 7.14 -16.74 21.20
CA SER A 99 8.48 -17.29 21.45
C SER A 99 9.42 -17.07 20.27
N GLN A 100 8.92 -17.22 19.04
CA GLN A 100 9.70 -16.97 17.83
C GLN A 100 10.06 -15.48 17.68
N LYS A 101 9.08 -14.59 17.83
CA LYS A 101 9.31 -13.13 17.76
C LYS A 101 10.26 -12.64 18.83
N GLU A 102 10.18 -13.17 20.06
CA GLU A 102 11.13 -12.84 21.13
C GLU A 102 12.56 -13.29 20.81
N LYS A 103 12.74 -14.46 20.19
CA LYS A 103 14.05 -14.93 19.72
C LYS A 103 14.61 -14.01 18.64
N GLU A 104 13.78 -13.61 17.68
CA GLU A 104 14.16 -12.67 16.63
C GLU A 104 14.52 -11.29 17.20
N LEU A 105 13.70 -10.76 18.11
CA LEU A 105 13.96 -9.48 18.78
C LEU A 105 15.27 -9.52 19.56
N LYS A 106 15.55 -10.59 20.30
CA LYS A 106 16.85 -10.78 20.98
C LYS A 106 18.03 -10.81 20.02
N LYS A 107 17.89 -11.42 18.83
CA LYS A 107 18.95 -11.39 17.78
C LYS A 107 19.16 -9.98 17.26
N MET A 108 18.08 -9.25 16.97
CA MET A 108 18.14 -7.88 16.45
C MET A 108 18.72 -6.89 17.45
N CYS A 109 18.34 -6.98 18.73
CA CYS A 109 18.88 -6.14 19.79
C CYS A 109 20.39 -6.36 20.00
N LYS A 110 20.90 -7.59 19.82
CA LYS A 110 22.36 -7.85 19.86
C LYS A 110 23.11 -7.17 18.73
N LEU A 111 22.52 -7.10 17.53
CA LEU A 111 23.12 -6.45 16.36
C LEU A 111 22.98 -4.92 16.39
N ARG A 112 21.90 -4.42 16.99
CA ARG A 112 21.55 -3.00 17.06
C ARG A 112 21.51 -2.53 18.50
N GLN A 113 22.60 -2.76 19.23
CA GLN A 113 22.71 -2.25 20.59
C GLN A 113 22.61 -0.73 20.57
N GLU A 114 21.67 -0.19 21.36
CA GLU A 114 21.59 1.24 21.59
C GLU A 114 22.82 1.66 22.40
N SER A 115 23.54 2.63 21.86
CA SER A 115 24.68 3.27 22.49
C SER A 115 24.71 4.72 22.04
N ASP A 116 25.30 5.58 22.86
CA ASP A 116 25.45 7.01 22.52
C ASP A 116 26.20 7.18 21.20
N ILE A 117 27.24 6.35 20.98
CA ILE A 117 27.99 6.31 19.71
C ILE A 117 27.08 6.00 18.52
N ARG A 118 26.16 5.04 18.65
CA ARG A 118 25.23 4.70 17.57
C ARG A 118 24.27 5.85 17.29
N SER A 119 23.78 6.52 18.33
CA SER A 119 22.92 7.69 18.19
C SER A 119 23.64 8.81 17.44
N ASP A 120 24.87 9.12 17.84
CA ASP A 120 25.71 10.14 17.20
C ASP A 120 26.02 9.79 15.74
N MET A 121 26.34 8.53 15.45
CA MET A 121 26.55 8.06 14.07
C MET A 121 25.30 8.21 13.20
N ILE A 122 24.11 7.95 13.75
CA ILE A 122 22.84 8.15 13.01
C ILE A 122 22.62 9.63 12.71
N VAL A 123 22.90 10.52 13.67
CA VAL A 123 22.82 11.97 13.48
C VAL A 123 23.79 12.45 12.39
N GLN A 124 25.05 12.01 12.46
CA GLN A 124 26.07 12.34 11.45
C GLN A 124 25.69 11.80 10.06
N TRP A 125 25.19 10.57 10.00
CA TRP A 125 24.77 9.98 8.72
C TRP A 125 23.62 10.77 8.08
N ASN A 126 22.65 11.21 8.87
CA ASN A 126 21.56 12.05 8.38
C ASN A 126 22.08 13.40 7.86
N SER A 127 22.99 14.07 8.59
CA SER A 127 23.54 15.35 8.13
C SER A 127 24.37 15.21 6.85
N LEU A 128 25.17 14.15 6.73
CA LEU A 128 25.95 13.84 5.53
C LEU A 128 25.04 13.52 4.34
N LYS A 129 23.96 12.77 4.57
CA LYS A 129 22.97 12.48 3.53
C LYS A 129 22.32 13.75 3.01
N ASP A 130 21.93 14.67 3.89
CA ASP A 130 21.37 15.96 3.50
C ASP A 130 22.40 16.82 2.75
N THR A 131 23.65 16.81 3.20
CA THR A 131 24.76 17.50 2.52
C THR A 131 24.96 16.98 1.10
N VAL A 132 25.00 15.65 0.91
CA VAL A 132 25.12 15.02 -0.41
C VAL A 132 23.94 15.39 -1.31
N LEU A 133 22.72 15.44 -0.77
CA LEU A 133 21.55 15.87 -1.54
C LEU A 133 21.68 17.34 -1.99
N GLN A 134 22.20 18.21 -1.13
CA GLN A 134 22.37 19.63 -1.42
C GLN A 134 23.47 19.85 -2.47
N GLN A 135 24.62 19.18 -2.31
CA GLN A 135 25.72 19.22 -3.29
C GLN A 135 25.29 18.67 -4.66
N ASN A 136 24.52 17.58 -4.70
CA ASN A 136 24.01 17.06 -5.97
C ASN A 136 23.05 18.04 -6.65
N LYS A 137 22.24 18.79 -5.89
CA LYS A 137 21.41 19.85 -6.46
C LYS A 137 22.26 20.97 -7.05
N GLU A 138 23.30 21.40 -6.34
CA GLU A 138 24.23 22.42 -6.82
C GLU A 138 24.96 21.96 -8.09
N ILE A 139 25.52 20.76 -8.10
CA ILE A 139 26.16 20.18 -9.30
C ILE A 139 25.19 20.16 -10.48
N ASN A 140 23.93 19.77 -10.25
CA ASN A 140 22.94 19.72 -11.32
C ASN A 140 22.60 21.12 -11.88
N MET A 141 22.69 22.19 -11.08
CA MET A 141 22.54 23.56 -11.59
C MET A 141 23.64 23.94 -12.59
N PHE A 142 24.84 23.35 -12.44
CA PHE A 142 25.98 23.58 -13.33
C PHE A 142 26.13 22.51 -14.42
N SER A 143 25.13 21.63 -14.60
CA SER A 143 25.18 20.53 -15.57
C SER A 143 25.34 21.01 -17.03
N GLU A 144 24.87 22.21 -17.34
CA GLU A 144 25.00 22.85 -18.66
C GLU A 144 26.34 23.60 -18.83
N CYS A 145 27.11 23.79 -17.76
CA CYS A 145 28.37 24.53 -17.75
C CYS A 145 29.58 23.58 -17.83
N ASP A 146 29.66 22.78 -18.90
CA ASP A 146 30.79 21.89 -19.16
C ASP A 146 32.04 22.71 -19.57
N PRO A 147 33.11 22.75 -18.76
CA PRO A 147 34.33 23.48 -19.07
C PRO A 147 35.02 22.99 -20.35
N ASP A 148 34.94 21.69 -20.65
CA ASP A 148 35.58 21.11 -21.83
C ASP A 148 34.84 21.53 -23.10
N LEU A 149 33.51 21.52 -23.07
CA LEU A 149 32.67 22.07 -24.14
C LEU A 149 32.93 23.57 -24.34
N TYR A 150 32.99 24.33 -23.24
CA TYR A 150 33.27 25.76 -23.29
C TYR A 150 34.63 26.06 -23.94
N ASN A 151 35.68 25.36 -23.51
CA ASN A 151 37.03 25.52 -24.08
C ASN A 151 37.09 25.08 -25.55
N LYS A 152 36.38 24.02 -25.93
CA LYS A 152 36.25 23.60 -27.32
C LYS A 152 35.61 24.69 -28.18
N ASN A 153 34.51 25.28 -27.70
CA ASN A 153 33.84 26.38 -28.41
C ASN A 153 34.75 27.60 -28.56
N LEU A 154 35.54 27.96 -27.54
CA LEU A 154 36.51 29.05 -27.65
C LEU A 154 37.58 28.79 -28.72
N ASN A 155 38.10 27.56 -28.79
CA ASN A 155 39.07 27.18 -29.82
C ASN A 155 38.45 27.21 -31.22
N GLU A 156 37.22 26.71 -31.38
CA GLU A 156 36.49 26.77 -32.65
C GLU A 156 36.23 28.22 -33.09
N ILE A 157 35.82 29.09 -32.17
CA ILE A 157 35.66 30.54 -32.44
C ILE A 157 36.99 31.15 -32.89
N SER A 158 38.11 30.81 -32.24
CA SER A 158 39.43 31.31 -32.63
C SER A 158 39.79 30.90 -34.06
N LEU A 159 39.59 29.62 -34.42
CA LEU A 159 39.87 29.11 -35.76
C LEU A 159 38.94 29.73 -36.82
N MET A 160 37.67 29.98 -36.48
CA MET A 160 36.73 30.67 -37.36
C MET A 160 37.16 32.11 -37.59
N LYS A 161 37.58 32.84 -36.56
CA LYS A 161 38.10 34.21 -36.69
C LYS A 161 39.34 34.26 -37.59
N GLU A 162 40.30 33.36 -37.39
CA GLU A 162 41.47 33.28 -38.27
C GLU A 162 41.07 33.00 -39.72
N SER A 163 40.08 32.15 -39.94
CA SER A 163 39.59 31.81 -41.28
C SER A 163 38.87 33.00 -41.93
N ILE A 164 38.04 33.72 -41.17
CA ILE A 164 37.38 34.96 -41.63
C ILE A 164 38.44 36.00 -42.00
N ASN A 165 39.43 36.23 -41.14
CA ASN A 165 40.50 37.20 -41.37
C ASN A 165 41.34 36.88 -42.63
N LYS A 166 41.59 35.59 -42.91
CA LYS A 166 42.22 35.17 -44.18
C LYS A 166 41.35 35.46 -45.41
N ILE A 167 40.04 35.28 -45.30
CA ILE A 167 39.11 35.63 -46.38
C ILE A 167 39.10 37.16 -46.56
N THR A 168 39.11 37.92 -45.47
CA THR A 168 39.25 39.39 -45.49
C THR A 168 40.52 39.82 -46.21
N ASP A 169 41.67 39.24 -45.89
CA ASP A 169 42.94 39.49 -46.59
C ASP A 169 42.83 39.22 -48.10
N ASN A 170 42.21 38.10 -48.48
CA ASN A 170 42.03 37.73 -49.87
C ASN A 170 41.13 38.72 -50.61
N ILE A 171 40.04 39.19 -49.99
CA ILE A 171 39.15 40.19 -50.56
C ILE A 171 39.89 41.53 -50.75
N PHE A 172 40.65 41.99 -49.76
CA PHE A 172 41.44 43.21 -49.86
C PHE A 172 42.55 43.12 -50.92
N THR A 173 43.16 41.95 -51.06
CA THR A 173 44.15 41.68 -52.11
C THR A 173 43.52 41.76 -53.51
N LEU A 174 42.33 41.16 -53.69
CA LEU A 174 41.59 41.22 -54.95
C LEU A 174 41.11 42.64 -55.27
N GLN A 175 40.61 43.37 -54.27
CA GLN A 175 40.25 44.79 -54.41
C GLN A 175 41.43 45.59 -54.94
N SER A 176 42.60 45.47 -54.27
CA SER A 176 43.82 46.19 -54.65
C SER A 176 44.26 45.84 -56.08
N TYR A 177 44.29 44.55 -56.43
CA TYR A 177 44.67 44.10 -57.77
C TYR A 177 43.73 44.62 -58.86
N VAL A 178 42.41 44.60 -58.62
CA VAL A 178 41.41 45.05 -59.59
C VAL A 178 41.48 46.56 -59.77
N SER A 179 41.65 47.31 -58.67
CA SER A 179 41.88 48.74 -58.72
C SER A 179 43.16 49.09 -59.49
N ASP A 180 44.29 48.42 -59.21
CA ASP A 180 45.57 48.71 -59.85
C ASP A 180 45.59 48.34 -61.35
N LYS A 181 45.00 47.20 -61.73
CA LYS A 181 45.09 46.67 -63.10
C LYS A 181 44.01 47.18 -64.04
N PHE A 182 42.80 47.41 -63.52
CA PHE A 182 41.63 47.77 -64.32
C PHE A 182 41.08 49.17 -64.01
N ASN A 183 41.70 49.91 -63.09
CA ASN A 183 41.31 51.28 -62.70
C ASN A 183 39.85 51.36 -62.22
N VAL A 184 39.40 50.34 -61.49
CA VAL A 184 38.07 50.28 -60.86
C VAL A 184 38.16 50.83 -59.44
N GLU A 185 37.27 51.76 -59.08
CA GLU A 185 37.23 52.30 -57.72
C GLU A 185 36.76 51.26 -56.71
N ARG A 186 37.28 51.31 -55.49
CA ARG A 186 36.96 50.34 -54.42
C ARG A 186 35.47 50.29 -54.10
N VAL A 187 34.80 51.44 -54.14
CA VAL A 187 33.35 51.57 -53.92
C VAL A 187 32.55 50.82 -54.99
N ASP A 188 32.95 50.91 -56.26
CA ASP A 188 32.29 50.19 -57.36
C ASP A 188 32.53 48.68 -57.26
N PHE A 189 33.73 48.25 -56.86
CA PHE A 189 34.01 46.84 -56.59
C PHE A 189 33.11 46.31 -55.45
N ASN A 190 33.03 47.04 -54.35
CA ASN A 190 32.22 46.67 -53.18
C ASN A 190 30.74 46.55 -53.52
N ASN A 191 30.19 47.55 -54.22
CA ASN A 191 28.80 47.52 -54.71
C ASN A 191 28.53 46.31 -55.62
N ASN A 192 29.47 45.98 -56.53
CA ASN A 192 29.30 44.88 -57.48
C ASN A 192 29.36 43.50 -56.83
N PHE A 193 30.20 43.31 -55.81
CA PHE A 193 30.36 42.05 -55.10
C PHE A 193 29.58 41.97 -53.78
N SER A 194 28.77 42.99 -53.47
CA SER A 194 28.02 43.10 -52.20
C SER A 194 28.93 42.98 -50.97
N VAL A 195 30.10 43.62 -51.02
CA VAL A 195 31.02 43.75 -49.89
C VAL A 195 30.64 45.01 -49.12
N ASP A 196 30.45 44.89 -47.81
CA ASP A 196 30.18 46.03 -46.94
C ASP A 196 31.40 46.96 -46.86
N ASP A 197 31.18 48.27 -46.88
CA ASP A 197 32.25 49.27 -46.80
C ASP A 197 32.89 49.30 -45.40
N ASP A 198 32.15 48.90 -44.37
CA ASP A 198 32.61 48.81 -42.98
C ASP A 198 33.24 47.43 -42.65
N MET A 199 33.45 46.57 -43.66
CA MET A 199 34.06 45.25 -43.46
C MET A 199 35.53 45.37 -43.06
N ASP A 200 35.86 44.79 -41.91
CA ASP A 200 37.20 44.78 -41.32
C ASP A 200 37.47 43.42 -40.60
N TYR A 201 38.66 43.27 -40.02
CA TYR A 201 39.04 42.08 -39.26
C TYR A 201 38.19 41.88 -37.99
N VAL A 202 38.05 40.61 -37.58
CA VAL A 202 37.22 40.14 -36.44
C VAL A 202 38.05 39.49 -35.33
#